data_AF-A0A382WBL4-F1
#
_entry.id   AF-A0A382WBL4-F1
#
_cell.length_a   1.000
_cell.length_b   1.000
_cell.length_c   1.000
_cell.angle_alpha   90.00
_cell.angle_beta   90.00
_cell.angle_gamma   90.00
#
_symmetry.space_group_name_H-M   'P 1'
#
loop_
_entity.id
_entity.type
_entity.pdbx_description
1 polymer ?
#
loop_
_entity_poly.entity_id
_entity_poly.type
_entity_poly.pdbx_seq_one_letter_code
_entity_poly.pdbx_strand_id
1 'polypeptide(L)'
;MSKQETARKGNLYGILGMALAILATFLSGQVENFKLLIPLMLGGALIGAILAKRVEMTSMPELVAILHSFVGAAAVLVGLSSFLDPGHAKMVGAEKLIHEIEILLGVFIGGVTFTGSVIAFGKLRGSLSGKPRLLPGRHM
;
A
#
# COMPACT_ATOMS: atom_id res chain seq x y z
N MET A 1 -15.23 13.80 4.09
CA MET A 1 -15.82 12.49 4.46
C MET A 1 -16.41 12.46 5.87
N SER A 2 -16.00 13.37 6.76
CA SER A 2 -16.43 13.38 8.17
C SER A 2 -17.84 13.92 8.45
N LYS A 3 -18.59 14.35 7.42
CA LYS A 3 -20.00 14.74 7.51
C LYS A 3 -20.83 13.86 6.57
N GLN A 4 -21.94 13.31 7.07
CA GLN A 4 -22.78 12.35 6.35
C GLN A 4 -23.32 12.92 5.03
N GLU A 5 -23.79 14.16 5.04
CA GLU A 5 -24.34 14.86 3.87
C GLU A 5 -23.34 15.00 2.70
N THR A 6 -22.03 15.02 3.00
CA THR A 6 -20.97 15.20 1.99
C THR A 6 -20.13 13.96 1.77
N ALA A 7 -20.45 12.82 2.41
CA ALA A 7 -19.68 11.59 2.32
C ALA A 7 -19.54 11.09 0.87
N ARG A 8 -20.63 11.11 0.09
CA ARG A 8 -20.63 10.69 -1.31
C ARG A 8 -19.74 11.58 -2.20
N LYS A 9 -19.76 12.91 -1.98
CA LYS A 9 -18.88 13.86 -2.69
C LYS A 9 -17.42 13.62 -2.32
N GLY A 10 -17.14 13.34 -1.04
CA GLY A 10 -15.79 12.99 -0.60
C GLY A 10 -15.22 11.77 -1.32
N ASN A 11 -16.03 10.72 -1.50
CA ASN A 11 -15.60 9.53 -2.25
C ASN A 11 -15.32 9.85 -3.72
N LEU A 12 -16.17 10.67 -4.36
CA LEU A 12 -15.97 11.09 -5.75
C LEU A 12 -14.65 11.87 -5.92
N TYR A 13 -14.34 12.79 -5.01
CA TYR A 13 -13.07 13.53 -5.05
C TYR A 13 -11.86 12.60 -4.88
N GLY A 14 -11.97 11.55 -4.06
CA GLY A 14 -10.94 10.51 -3.95
C GLY A 14 -10.71 9.77 -5.28
N ILE A 15 -11.78 9.35 -5.96
CA ILE A 15 -11.70 8.69 -7.26
C ILE A 15 -11.06 9.60 -8.31
N LEU A 16 -11.50 10.86 -8.39
CA LEU A 16 -10.94 11.83 -9.33
C LEU A 16 -9.46 12.12 -9.05
N GLY A 17 -9.08 12.25 -7.79
CA GLY A 17 -7.68 12.46 -7.39
C GLY A 17 -6.77 11.30 -7.80
N MET A 18 -7.21 10.06 -7.56
CA MET A 18 -6.45 8.87 -7.97
C MET A 18 -6.35 8.76 -9.51
N ALA A 19 -7.45 9.00 -10.23
CA ALA A 19 -7.44 8.99 -11.69
C ALA A 19 -6.47 10.04 -12.26
N LEU A 20 -6.46 11.25 -11.69
CA LEU A 20 -5.55 12.32 -12.09
C LEU A 20 -4.09 11.95 -11.81
N ALA A 21 -3.78 11.36 -10.67
CA ALA A 21 -2.42 10.92 -10.34
C ALA A 21 -1.90 9.89 -11.35
N ILE A 22 -2.70 8.87 -11.68
CA ILE A 22 -2.32 7.85 -12.68
C ILE A 22 -2.07 8.49 -14.05
N LEU A 23 -2.96 9.38 -14.49
CA LEU A 23 -2.81 10.09 -15.77
C LEU A 23 -1.55 10.96 -15.80
N ALA A 24 -1.29 11.71 -14.72
CA ALA A 24 -0.09 12.52 -14.61
C ALA A 24 1.20 11.68 -14.70
N THR A 25 1.23 10.51 -14.05
CA THR A 25 2.35 9.57 -14.15
C THR A 25 2.53 9.06 -15.58
N PHE A 26 1.46 8.72 -16.30
CA PHE A 26 1.56 8.26 -17.69
C PHE A 26 2.05 9.36 -18.64
N LEU A 27 1.67 10.61 -18.39
CA LEU A 27 2.08 11.76 -19.19
C LEU A 27 3.46 12.33 -18.81
N SER A 28 4.09 11.82 -17.75
CA SER A 28 5.40 12.29 -17.27
C SER A 28 6.56 12.01 -18.22
N GLY A 29 6.39 11.10 -19.19
CA GLY A 29 7.45 10.65 -20.08
C GLY A 29 8.47 9.69 -19.43
N GLN A 30 8.31 9.35 -18.15
CA GLN A 30 9.22 8.45 -17.41
C GLN A 30 8.78 6.99 -17.40
N VAL A 31 7.59 6.69 -17.94
CA VAL A 31 7.05 5.33 -18.00
C VAL A 31 7.39 4.71 -19.35
N GLU A 32 8.27 3.71 -19.35
CA GLU A 32 8.73 3.08 -20.60
C GLU A 32 7.92 1.83 -20.97
N ASN A 33 7.53 1.01 -19.97
CA ASN A 33 7.00 -0.34 -20.22
C ASN A 33 5.48 -0.45 -20.07
N PHE A 34 4.73 0.30 -20.87
CA PHE A 34 3.26 0.27 -20.86
C PHE A 34 2.67 -1.12 -21.16
N LYS A 35 3.36 -1.92 -21.98
CA LYS A 35 2.93 -3.28 -22.35
C LYS A 35 2.82 -4.20 -21.14
N LEU A 36 3.72 -4.05 -20.16
CA LEU A 36 3.68 -4.80 -18.92
C LEU A 36 2.83 -4.11 -17.85
N LEU A 37 2.94 -2.77 -17.75
CA LEU A 37 2.28 -2.00 -16.69
C LEU A 37 0.76 -2.04 -16.77
N ILE A 38 0.18 -1.85 -17.97
CA ILE A 38 -1.28 -1.76 -18.13
C ILE A 38 -1.96 -3.09 -17.74
N PRO A 39 -1.53 -4.27 -18.22
CA PRO A 39 -2.14 -5.53 -17.80
C PRO A 39 -2.02 -5.81 -16.30
N LEU A 40 -0.88 -5.50 -15.68
CA LEU A 40 -0.69 -5.68 -14.23
C LEU A 40 -1.62 -4.77 -13.42
N MET A 41 -1.73 -3.49 -13.82
CA MET A 41 -2.60 -2.53 -13.17
C MET A 41 -4.07 -2.93 -13.30
N LEU A 42 -4.52 -3.32 -14.50
CA LEU A 42 -5.90 -3.77 -14.73
C LEU A 42 -6.19 -5.09 -14.00
N GLY A 43 -5.24 -6.02 -13.98
CA GLY A 43 -5.36 -7.28 -13.25
C GLY A 43 -5.53 -7.05 -11.75
N GLY A 44 -4.68 -6.22 -11.15
CA GLY A 44 -4.80 -5.83 -9.74
C GLY A 44 -6.11 -5.13 -9.43
N ALA A 45 -6.53 -4.17 -10.25
CA ALA A 45 -7.79 -3.46 -10.10
C ALA A 45 -9.00 -4.40 -10.20
N LEU A 46 -8.99 -5.35 -11.15
CA LEU A 46 -10.06 -6.32 -11.34
C LEU A 46 -10.18 -7.26 -10.14
N ILE A 47 -9.06 -7.84 -9.68
CA ILE A 47 -9.05 -8.73 -8.52
C ILE A 47 -9.57 -7.99 -7.28
N GLY A 48 -9.08 -6.77 -7.04
CA GLY A 48 -9.53 -5.92 -5.93
C GLY A 48 -11.02 -5.61 -6.00
N ALA A 49 -11.55 -5.26 -7.17
CA ALA A 49 -12.96 -4.97 -7.37
C ALA A 49 -13.85 -6.21 -7.14
N ILE A 50 -13.42 -7.38 -7.62
CA ILE A 50 -14.15 -8.63 -7.40
C ILE A 50 -14.20 -8.98 -5.91
N LEU A 51 -13.06 -8.91 -5.21
CA LEU A 51 -13.00 -9.21 -3.78
C LEU A 51 -13.86 -8.23 -2.97
N ALA A 52 -13.77 -6.93 -3.26
CA ALA A 52 -14.56 -5.91 -2.57
C ALA A 52 -16.07 -6.07 -2.79
N LYS A 53 -16.50 -6.54 -3.96
CA LYS A 53 -17.93 -6.77 -4.26
C LYS A 53 -18.48 -8.04 -3.63
N ARG A 54 -17.64 -9.05 -3.34
CA ARG A 54 -18.07 -10.37 -2.86
C ARG A 54 -18.05 -10.51 -1.33
N VAL A 55 -17.36 -9.64 -0.61
CA VAL A 55 -17.26 -9.70 0.85
C VAL A 55 -18.53 -9.21 1.52
N GLU A 56 -18.95 -9.92 2.57
CA GLU A 56 -20.07 -9.51 3.43
C GLU A 56 -19.70 -8.26 4.24
N MET A 57 -20.70 -7.41 4.54
CA MET A 57 -20.47 -6.17 5.30
C MET A 57 -19.94 -6.42 6.73
N THR A 58 -20.23 -7.60 7.30
CA THR A 58 -19.72 -8.08 8.60
C THR A 58 -18.23 -8.37 8.57
N SER A 59 -17.70 -8.80 7.42
CA SER A 59 -16.29 -9.14 7.18
C SER A 59 -15.51 -7.98 6.54
N MET A 60 -16.08 -6.77 6.48
CA MET A 60 -15.35 -5.59 6.02
C MET A 60 -14.03 -5.34 6.79
N PRO A 61 -13.95 -5.51 8.13
CA PRO A 61 -12.71 -5.28 8.87
C PRO A 61 -11.54 -6.17 8.40
N GLU A 62 -11.77 -7.45 8.12
CA GLU A 62 -10.71 -8.35 7.63
C GLU A 62 -10.29 -8.01 6.20
N LEU A 63 -11.24 -7.68 5.33
CA LEU A 63 -10.93 -7.26 3.96
C LEU A 63 -10.07 -5.99 3.96
N VAL A 64 -10.44 -4.99 4.77
CA VAL A 64 -9.65 -3.76 4.89
C VAL A 64 -8.25 -4.05 5.42
N ALA A 65 -8.12 -4.93 6.43
CA ALA A 65 -6.83 -5.32 6.97
C ALA A 65 -5.91 -5.92 5.89
N ILE A 66 -6.39 -6.90 5.12
CA ILE A 66 -5.58 -7.54 4.09
C ILE A 66 -5.30 -6.62 2.90
N LEU A 67 -6.25 -5.78 2.48
CA LEU A 67 -6.02 -4.79 1.42
C LEU A 67 -4.92 -3.79 1.81
N HIS A 68 -4.85 -3.41 3.09
CA HIS A 68 -3.79 -2.53 3.57
C HIS A 68 -2.41 -3.20 3.64
N SER A 69 -2.36 -4.54 3.72
CA SER A 69 -1.07 -5.25 3.58
C SER A 69 -0.46 -5.05 2.19
N PHE A 70 -1.28 -5.00 1.12
CA PHE A 70 -0.76 -4.76 -0.23
C PHE A 70 -0.15 -3.36 -0.37
N VAL A 71 -0.65 -2.36 0.35
CA VAL A 71 -0.05 -1.02 0.41
C VAL A 71 1.34 -1.09 1.05
N GLY A 72 1.47 -1.79 2.18
CA GLY A 72 2.76 -1.99 2.84
C GLY A 72 3.75 -2.77 1.98
N ALA A 73 3.31 -3.85 1.33
CA ALA A 73 4.14 -4.62 0.40
C ALA A 73 4.59 -3.79 -0.80
N ALA A 74 3.70 -2.99 -1.39
CA ALA A 74 4.06 -2.08 -2.48
C ALA A 74 5.12 -1.06 -2.05
N ALA A 75 5.00 -0.46 -0.85
CA ALA A 75 6.01 0.47 -0.33
C ALA A 75 7.39 -0.20 -0.16
N VAL A 76 7.43 -1.43 0.36
CA VAL A 76 8.68 -2.21 0.49
C VAL A 76 9.29 -2.53 -0.87
N LEU A 77 8.48 -2.99 -1.83
CA LEU A 77 8.95 -3.34 -3.17
C LEU A 77 9.45 -2.12 -3.95
N VAL A 78 8.76 -0.98 -3.84
CA VAL A 78 9.18 0.29 -4.44
C VAL A 78 10.49 0.77 -3.80
N GLY A 79 10.61 0.73 -2.47
CA GLY A 79 11.86 1.11 -1.79
C GLY A 79 13.04 0.22 -2.17
N LEU A 80 12.83 -1.10 -2.27
CA LEU A 80 13.85 -2.04 -2.74
C LEU A 80 14.23 -1.77 -4.21
N SER A 81 13.25 -1.53 -5.08
CA SER A 81 13.49 -1.18 -6.48
C SER A 81 14.30 0.12 -6.59
N SER A 82 13.98 1.12 -5.76
CA SER A 82 14.67 2.42 -5.75
C SER A 82 16.11 2.28 -5.26
N PHE A 83 16.35 1.45 -4.26
CA PHE A 83 17.70 1.19 -3.74
C PHE A 83 18.58 0.44 -4.74
N LEU A 84 18.00 -0.49 -5.49
CA LEU A 84 18.69 -1.28 -6.52
C LEU A 84 18.85 -0.54 -7.86
N ASP A 85 18.25 0.64 -8.01
CA ASP A 85 18.33 1.42 -9.22
C ASP A 85 19.79 1.86 -9.50
N PRO A 86 20.33 1.67 -10.71
CA PRO A 86 21.69 2.11 -11.04
C PRO A 86 21.94 3.61 -10.86
N GLY A 87 20.89 4.43 -10.90
CA GLY A 87 20.92 5.86 -10.62
C GLY A 87 21.19 6.16 -9.15
N HIS A 88 20.76 5.30 -8.22
CA HIS A 88 21.02 5.46 -6.79
C HIS A 88 22.53 5.52 -6.48
N ALA A 89 23.32 4.64 -7.11
CA ALA A 89 24.77 4.61 -6.94
C ALA A 89 25.48 5.88 -7.44
N LYS A 90 24.84 6.66 -8.31
CA LYS A 90 25.38 7.90 -8.87
C LYS A 90 25.07 9.14 -8.02
N MET A 91 24.12 9.04 -7.10
CA MET A 91 23.75 10.14 -6.19
C MET A 91 24.89 10.42 -5.21
N VAL A 92 25.09 11.70 -4.86
CA VAL A 92 26.13 12.14 -3.92
C VAL A 92 25.65 13.29 -3.03
N GLY A 93 26.28 13.42 -1.85
CA GLY A 93 25.99 14.51 -0.91
C GLY A 93 24.58 14.46 -0.34
N ALA A 94 23.92 15.61 -0.27
CA ALA A 94 22.61 15.76 0.37
C ALA A 94 21.48 14.99 -0.36
N GLU A 95 21.54 14.90 -1.69
CA GLU A 95 20.56 14.15 -2.49
C GLU A 95 20.52 12.68 -2.08
N LYS A 96 21.70 12.04 -2.00
CA LYS A 96 21.83 10.65 -1.57
C LYS A 96 21.30 10.44 -0.15
N LEU A 97 21.68 11.32 0.77
CA LEU A 97 21.25 11.22 2.17
C LEU A 97 19.73 11.30 2.30
N ILE A 98 19.08 12.26 1.64
CA ILE A 98 17.62 12.41 1.67
C ILE A 98 16.95 11.18 1.07
N HIS A 99 17.44 10.70 -0.07
CA HIS A 99 16.87 9.54 -0.75
C HIS A 99 17.03 8.24 0.07
N GLU A 100 18.17 8.02 0.72
CA GLU A 100 18.38 6.86 1.61
C GLU A 100 17.46 6.91 2.83
N ILE A 101 17.25 8.10 3.41
CA ILE A 101 16.30 8.28 4.53
C ILE A 101 14.87 8.00 4.06
N GLU A 102 14.49 8.47 2.87
CA GLU A 102 13.17 8.20 2.28
C GLU A 102 12.95 6.69 2.07
N ILE A 103 13.92 6.00 1.46
CA ILE A 103 13.88 4.55 1.27
C ILE A 103 13.76 3.84 2.62
N LEU A 104 14.60 4.21 3.60
CA LEU A 104 14.61 3.57 4.92
C LEU A 104 13.23 3.70 5.60
N LEU A 105 12.67 4.92 5.64
CA LEU A 105 11.37 5.16 6.25
C LEU A 105 10.24 4.46 5.49
N GLY A 106 10.25 4.52 4.15
CA GLY A 106 9.26 3.87 3.31
C GLY A 106 9.23 2.35 3.49
N VAL A 107 10.40 1.71 3.48
CA VAL A 107 10.54 0.26 3.68
C VAL A 107 10.17 -0.12 5.12
N PHE A 108 10.61 0.64 6.12
CA PHE A 108 10.30 0.36 7.52
C PHE A 108 8.78 0.45 7.80
N ILE A 109 8.15 1.57 7.43
CA ILE A 109 6.72 1.79 7.61
C ILE A 109 5.93 0.76 6.80
N GLY A 110 6.35 0.49 5.56
CA GLY A 110 5.73 -0.51 4.69
C GLY A 110 5.79 -1.93 5.27
N GLY A 111 6.94 -2.33 5.81
CA GLY A 111 7.14 -3.64 6.44
C GLY A 111 6.31 -3.82 7.70
N VAL A 112 6.26 -2.81 8.57
CA VAL A 112 5.39 -2.81 9.77
C VAL A 112 3.92 -2.88 9.36
N THR A 113 3.51 -2.10 8.36
CA THR A 113 2.14 -2.09 7.84
C THR A 113 1.75 -3.44 7.27
N PHE A 114 2.60 -4.03 6.42
CA PHE A 114 2.37 -5.34 5.82
C PHE A 114 2.18 -6.41 6.89
N THR A 115 3.15 -6.54 7.80
CA THR A 115 3.12 -7.58 8.84
C THR A 115 1.98 -7.38 9.83
N GLY A 116 1.74 -6.15 10.29
CA GLY A 116 0.64 -5.81 11.17
C GLY A 116 -0.72 -6.14 10.56
N SER A 117 -0.93 -5.78 9.29
CA SER A 117 -2.15 -6.07 8.53
C SER A 117 -2.39 -7.57 8.33
N VAL A 118 -1.35 -8.36 8.02
CA VAL A 118 -1.48 -9.81 7.86
C VAL A 118 -1.88 -10.49 9.17
N ILE A 119 -1.28 -10.09 10.30
CA ILE A 119 -1.65 -10.61 11.62
C ILE A 119 -3.06 -10.16 12.01
N ALA A 120 -3.43 -8.91 11.74
CA ALA A 120 -4.78 -8.40 11.99
C ALA A 120 -5.84 -9.16 11.19
N PHE A 121 -5.60 -9.39 9.90
CA PHE A 121 -6.45 -10.21 9.04
C PHE A 121 -6.64 -11.62 9.62
N GLY A 122 -5.54 -12.30 9.98
CA GLY A 122 -5.62 -13.65 10.54
C GLY A 122 -6.42 -13.73 11.85
N LYS A 123 -6.32 -12.70 12.70
CA LYS A 123 -7.10 -12.63 13.95
C LYS A 123 -8.58 -12.36 13.69
N LEU A 124 -8.90 -11.44 12.78
CA LEU A 124 -10.29 -11.09 12.45
C LEU A 124 -11.03 -12.24 11.77
N ARG A 125 -10.33 -12.99 10.91
CA ARG A 125 -10.87 -14.17 10.22
C ARG A 125 -10.94 -15.44 11.09
N GLY A 126 -10.39 -15.39 12.30
CA GLY A 126 -10.34 -16.53 13.23
C GLY A 126 -9.31 -17.61 12.89
N SER A 127 -8.42 -17.38 11.91
CA SER A 127 -7.30 -18.29 11.64
C SER A 127 -6.16 -18.17 12.66
N LEU A 128 -6.10 -17.05 13.38
CA LEU A 128 -5.22 -16.81 14.52
C LEU A 128 -6.04 -16.49 15.76
N SER A 129 -5.50 -16.83 16.94
CA SER A 129 -6.13 -16.45 18.21
C SER A 129 -6.23 -14.93 18.36
N GLY A 130 -7.46 -14.43 18.59
CA GLY A 130 -7.71 -13.02 18.91
C GLY A 130 -7.18 -12.61 20.29
N LYS A 131 -6.90 -13.56 21.19
CA LYS A 131 -6.36 -13.26 22.52
C LYS A 131 -4.97 -12.62 22.42
N PRO A 132 -4.67 -11.58 23.23
CA PRO A 132 -3.34 -10.99 23.28
C PRO A 132 -2.29 -12.04 23.66
N ARG A 133 -1.29 -12.24 22.80
CA ARG A 133 -0.13 -13.08 23.13
C ARG A 133 0.91 -12.20 23.80
N LEU A 134 1.06 -12.35 25.12
CA LEU A 134 2.02 -11.60 25.92
C LEU A 134 3.39 -12.29 25.82
N LEU A 135 4.38 -11.58 25.29
CA LEU A 135 5.76 -12.06 25.24
C LEU A 135 6.50 -11.59 26.52
N PRO A 136 7.40 -12.42 27.09
CA PRO A 136 8.30 -11.99 28.15
C PRO A 136 9.13 -10.78 27.69
N GLY A 137 9.26 -9.75 28.54
CA GLY A 137 10.13 -8.60 28.25
C GLY A 137 9.69 -7.68 27.11
N ARG A 138 8.41 -7.68 26.70
CA ARG A 138 7.89 -6.90 25.54
C ARG A 138 8.11 -5.37 25.56
N HIS A 139 8.62 -4.81 26.64
CA HIS A 139 8.88 -3.37 26.82
C HIS A 139 10.30 -3.09 27.34
N MET A 140 11.15 -4.11 27.39
CA MET A 140 12.54 -4.01 27.85
C MET A 140 13.47 -3.58 26.72
#